data_AF-A0A562RQS3-F1
#
_entry.id   AF-A0A562RQS3-F1
#
_cell.length_a   1.000
_cell.length_b   1.000
_cell.length_c   1.000
_cell.angle_alpha   90.00
_cell.angle_beta   90.00
_cell.angle_gamma   90.00
#
_symmetry.space_group_name_H-M   'P 1'
#
loop_
_entity.id
_entity.type
_entity.pdbx_description
1 polymer ?
#
loop_
_entity_poly.entity_id
_entity_poly.type
_entity_poly.pdbx_seq_one_letter_code
_entity_poly.pdbx_strand_id
1 'polypeptide(L)'
;MKLALILPLVLAGFVGAARAEEADDIREATKAEADTFNARMYAGRPGDKAYACFVRRYDAEHLARHPKQKVASMKLLISAEVDKEDKQLHNSFRLGFRYRHRSGDFDSSGSCNHAVFTKDGTETRLGCGVDCEGGGIGVALSKDDRSAIVRLARVRVWQNNKPDDDAERSLVAGADDGIFRLDRTDTSECASLVTDRKELAALRHK
;
A
#
# COMPACT_ATOMS: atom_id res chain seq x y z
N MET A 1 11.34 32.64 67.94
CA MET A 1 11.32 33.67 66.87
C MET A 1 11.18 32.92 65.55
N LYS A 2 9.95 32.77 65.02
CA LYS A 2 9.24 33.61 64.03
C LYS A 2 9.69 33.36 62.56
N LEU A 3 8.70 32.88 61.78
CA LEU A 3 8.46 33.03 60.32
C LEU A 3 9.38 32.26 59.34
N ALA A 4 8.93 31.70 58.21
CA ALA A 4 7.64 31.70 57.51
C ALA A 4 7.56 30.52 56.51
N LEU A 5 6.33 30.05 56.24
CA LEU A 5 5.92 29.21 55.10
C LEU A 5 6.18 29.92 53.76
N ILE A 6 6.70 29.19 52.75
CA ILE A 6 6.35 29.39 51.33
C ILE A 6 6.31 28.02 50.64
N LEU A 7 5.15 27.68 50.08
CA LEU A 7 4.91 26.52 49.21
C LEU A 7 4.89 27.01 47.75
N PRO A 8 5.51 26.31 46.79
CA PRO A 8 5.11 26.42 45.39
C PRO A 8 4.38 25.15 44.93
N LEU A 9 3.14 25.36 44.53
CA LEU A 9 2.32 24.46 43.74
C LEU A 9 2.90 24.42 42.32
N VAL A 10 3.35 23.26 41.82
CA VAL A 10 3.70 23.11 40.39
C VAL A 10 2.93 21.93 39.79
N LEU A 11 2.31 22.26 38.67
CA LEU A 11 1.36 21.53 37.85
C LEU A 11 1.77 20.10 37.47
N ALA A 12 0.74 19.27 37.34
CA ALA A 12 0.75 17.95 36.73
C ALA A 12 1.37 17.95 35.33
N GLY A 13 2.38 17.10 35.13
CA GLY A 13 2.81 16.64 33.81
C GLY A 13 2.18 15.28 33.54
N PHE A 14 1.18 15.23 32.66
CA PHE A 14 0.72 13.98 32.07
C PHE A 14 1.90 13.29 31.38
N VAL A 15 2.29 12.11 31.86
CA VAL A 15 3.16 11.20 31.12
C VAL A 15 2.30 10.57 30.02
N GLY A 16 2.03 11.35 28.98
CA GLY A 16 1.40 10.89 27.75
C GLY A 16 2.35 9.96 27.01
N ALA A 17 1.86 8.76 26.70
CA ALA A 17 2.57 7.72 25.99
C ALA A 17 3.13 8.23 24.64
N ALA A 18 4.44 8.45 24.58
CA ALA A 18 5.14 8.56 23.31
C ALA A 18 5.40 7.16 22.76
N ARG A 19 4.37 6.54 22.18
CA ARG A 19 4.59 5.68 21.00
C ARG A 19 4.36 6.57 19.79
N ALA A 20 5.37 7.40 19.50
CA ALA A 20 5.45 8.05 18.22
C ALA A 20 5.51 6.95 17.17
N GLU A 21 4.50 6.91 16.30
CA GLU A 21 4.63 6.31 14.98
C GLU A 21 5.95 6.82 14.40
N GLU A 22 6.81 5.90 13.98
CA GLU A 22 7.95 6.19 13.15
C GLU A 22 7.38 6.60 11.77
N ALA A 23 6.88 7.84 11.70
CA ALA A 23 6.51 8.48 10.46
C ALA A 23 7.83 8.69 9.72
N ASP A 24 8.17 7.72 8.86
CA ASP A 24 9.34 7.81 8.00
C ASP A 24 9.38 9.20 7.37
N ASP A 25 10.46 9.92 7.64
CA ASP A 25 10.65 11.26 7.14
C ASP A 25 10.86 11.16 5.62
N ILE A 26 9.90 11.64 4.83
CA ILE A 26 9.84 11.45 3.38
C ILE A 26 10.14 12.75 2.61
N ARG A 27 10.79 12.62 1.45
CA ARG A 27 10.93 13.71 0.45
C ARG A 27 10.35 13.29 -0.90
N GLU A 28 9.96 14.29 -1.68
CA GLU A 28 9.58 14.06 -3.08
C GLU A 28 10.78 13.61 -3.94
N ALA A 29 10.52 12.72 -4.89
CA ALA A 29 11.48 12.33 -5.91
C ALA A 29 11.67 13.44 -6.95
N THR A 30 12.90 13.59 -7.45
CA THR A 30 13.13 14.29 -8.71
C THR A 30 12.52 13.50 -9.87
N LYS A 31 12.28 14.17 -11.00
CA LYS A 31 11.75 13.52 -12.21
C LYS A 31 12.60 12.32 -12.65
N ALA A 32 13.92 12.43 -12.64
CA ALA A 32 14.82 11.35 -13.05
C ALA A 32 14.75 10.13 -12.10
N GLU A 33 14.61 10.39 -10.80
CA GLU A 33 14.41 9.35 -9.79
C GLU A 33 13.05 8.65 -9.97
N ALA A 34 11.98 9.42 -10.20
CA ALA A 34 10.65 8.89 -10.47
C ALA A 34 10.63 8.06 -11.77
N ASP A 35 11.28 8.54 -12.84
CA ASP A 35 11.40 7.81 -14.10
C ASP A 35 12.17 6.50 -13.93
N THR A 36 13.24 6.51 -13.13
CA THR A 36 14.01 5.30 -12.80
C THR A 36 13.18 4.30 -12.00
N PHE A 37 12.44 4.77 -11.01
CA PHE A 37 11.54 3.93 -10.22
C PHE A 37 10.43 3.33 -11.10
N ASN A 38 9.81 4.12 -11.97
CA ASN A 38 8.80 3.64 -12.90
C ASN A 38 9.38 2.60 -13.87
N ALA A 39 10.59 2.81 -14.38
CA ALA A 39 11.25 1.82 -15.23
C ALA A 39 11.44 0.48 -14.52
N ARG A 40 11.80 0.49 -13.23
CA ARG A 40 11.89 -0.72 -12.40
C ARG A 40 10.51 -1.33 -12.12
N MET A 41 9.51 -0.49 -11.82
CA MET A 41 8.14 -0.94 -11.56
C MET A 41 7.56 -1.72 -12.73
N TYR A 42 7.76 -1.22 -13.96
CA TYR A 42 7.17 -1.81 -15.17
C TYR A 42 8.11 -2.72 -15.97
N ALA A 43 9.29 -3.05 -15.43
CA ALA A 43 10.33 -3.82 -16.12
C ALA A 43 10.71 -3.22 -17.49
N GLY A 44 10.75 -1.89 -17.56
CA GLY A 44 10.98 -1.11 -18.77
C GLY A 44 10.34 0.28 -18.67
N ARG A 45 10.71 1.18 -19.57
CA ARG A 45 10.11 2.52 -19.64
C ARG A 45 8.61 2.39 -19.97
N PRO A 46 7.69 2.92 -19.15
CA PRO A 46 6.28 2.88 -19.47
C PRO A 46 6.01 3.69 -20.76
N GLY A 47 5.23 3.11 -21.67
CA GLY A 47 4.62 3.85 -22.78
C GLY A 47 3.34 4.56 -22.33
N ASP A 48 2.35 4.69 -23.21
CA ASP A 48 1.05 5.29 -22.87
C ASP A 48 0.31 4.52 -21.76
N LYS A 49 0.54 3.20 -21.68
CA LYS A 49 -0.01 2.36 -20.62
C LYS A 49 0.93 1.21 -20.23
N ALA A 50 1.11 0.99 -18.93
CA ALA A 50 1.92 -0.09 -18.39
C ALA A 50 1.27 -0.72 -17.15
N TYR A 51 1.64 -1.98 -16.86
CA TYR A 51 1.10 -2.74 -15.74
C TYR A 51 2.22 -3.54 -15.07
N ALA A 52 2.11 -3.70 -13.76
CA ALA A 52 2.94 -4.57 -12.95
C ALA A 52 2.04 -5.35 -11.97
N CYS A 53 2.12 -6.68 -12.02
CA CYS A 53 1.35 -7.55 -11.14
C CYS A 53 2.27 -8.22 -10.12
N PHE A 54 1.83 -8.23 -8.85
CA PHE A 54 2.53 -8.89 -7.76
C PHE A 54 1.53 -9.70 -6.93
N VAL A 55 1.93 -10.90 -6.52
CA VAL A 55 1.04 -11.82 -5.79
C VAL A 55 1.78 -12.48 -4.64
N ARG A 56 1.06 -12.70 -3.54
CA ARG A 56 1.46 -13.61 -2.46
C ARG A 56 0.30 -14.49 -2.06
N ARG A 57 0.60 -15.77 -1.86
CA ARG A 57 -0.30 -16.77 -1.29
C ARG A 57 0.44 -17.41 -0.12
N TYR A 58 -0.21 -17.50 1.03
CA TYR A 58 0.36 -18.13 2.21
C TYR A 58 -0.26 -19.51 2.37
N ASP A 59 0.59 -20.51 2.58
CA ASP A 59 0.15 -21.86 2.89
C ASP A 59 -0.26 -22.00 4.36
N ALA A 60 -0.82 -23.16 4.70
CA ALA A 60 -1.27 -23.44 6.06
C ALA A 60 -0.12 -23.43 7.07
N GLU A 61 1.09 -23.81 6.66
CA GLU A 61 2.27 -23.88 7.54
C GLU A 61 2.72 -22.48 7.95
N HIS A 62 2.79 -21.55 6.99
CA HIS A 62 3.05 -20.14 7.23
C HIS A 62 1.97 -19.54 8.14
N LEU A 63 0.70 -19.73 7.81
CA LEU A 63 -0.39 -19.17 8.61
C LEU A 63 -0.46 -19.74 10.03
N ALA A 64 -0.01 -20.97 10.25
CA ALA A 64 0.11 -21.56 11.59
C ALA A 64 1.23 -20.88 12.41
N ARG A 65 2.34 -20.48 11.77
CA ARG A 65 3.44 -19.73 12.41
C ARG A 65 3.12 -18.26 12.65
N HIS A 66 2.17 -17.70 11.90
CA HIS A 66 1.75 -16.30 11.99
C HIS A 66 0.28 -16.19 12.44
N PRO A 67 -0.03 -16.55 13.70
CA PRO A 67 -1.41 -16.70 14.16
C PRO A 67 -2.21 -15.39 14.16
N LYS A 68 -1.54 -14.23 14.13
CA LYS A 68 -2.20 -12.91 14.09
C LYS A 68 -2.39 -12.39 12.66
N GLN A 69 -1.88 -13.10 11.66
CA GLN A 69 -2.06 -12.73 10.25
C GLN A 69 -3.50 -12.97 9.84
N LYS A 70 -4.16 -11.95 9.29
CA LYS A 70 -5.54 -12.01 8.80
C LYS A 70 -5.58 -12.34 7.32
N VAL A 71 -4.63 -11.82 6.54
CA VAL A 71 -4.60 -11.98 5.08
C VAL A 71 -3.99 -13.33 4.69
N ALA A 72 -4.72 -14.13 3.92
CA ALA A 72 -4.28 -15.44 3.40
C ALA A 72 -3.66 -15.34 1.99
N SER A 73 -4.12 -14.39 1.20
CA SER A 73 -3.51 -14.08 -0.10
C SER A 73 -3.74 -12.62 -0.45
N MET A 74 -2.84 -12.08 -1.26
CA MET A 74 -2.87 -10.70 -1.72
C MET A 74 -2.36 -10.62 -3.16
N LYS A 75 -3.00 -9.76 -3.95
CA LYS A 75 -2.65 -9.40 -5.31
C LYS A 75 -2.57 -7.88 -5.37
N LEU A 76 -1.55 -7.36 -6.04
CA LEU A 76 -1.38 -5.94 -6.31
C LEU A 76 -1.16 -5.75 -7.80
N LEU A 77 -2.02 -4.97 -8.42
CA LEU A 77 -1.82 -4.44 -9.76
C LEU A 77 -1.48 -2.96 -9.63
N ILE A 78 -0.29 -2.58 -10.09
CA ILE A 78 0.07 -1.18 -10.32
C ILE A 78 -0.05 -0.92 -11.82
N SER A 79 -0.77 0.14 -12.18
CA SER A 79 -0.85 0.59 -13.58
C SER A 79 -0.31 2.01 -13.70
N ALA A 80 0.25 2.32 -14.88
CA ALA A 80 0.59 3.66 -15.28
C ALA A 80 -0.17 4.00 -16.57
N GLU A 81 -0.69 5.22 -16.66
CA GLU A 81 -1.33 5.75 -17.86
C GLU A 81 -0.92 7.21 -18.06
N VAL A 82 -0.57 7.58 -19.29
CA VAL A 82 -0.32 8.99 -19.63
C VAL A 82 -1.65 9.70 -19.80
N ASP A 83 -1.92 10.69 -18.95
CA ASP A 83 -3.13 11.48 -19.07
C ASP A 83 -3.09 12.35 -20.34
N LYS A 84 -4.25 12.47 -20.98
CA LYS A 84 -4.34 13.13 -22.29
C LYS A 84 -4.35 14.64 -22.18
N GLU A 85 -4.72 15.19 -21.03
CA GLU A 85 -4.84 16.63 -20.80
C GLU A 85 -3.51 17.21 -20.32
N ASP A 86 -2.94 16.64 -19.25
CA ASP A 86 -1.70 17.17 -18.64
C ASP A 86 -0.41 16.55 -19.20
N LYS A 87 -0.53 15.48 -20.00
CA LYS A 87 0.61 14.73 -20.59
C LYS A 87 1.57 14.14 -19.56
N GLN A 88 1.10 13.93 -18.33
CA GLN A 88 1.87 13.33 -17.25
C GLN A 88 1.49 11.86 -17.05
N LEU A 89 2.43 11.10 -16.50
CA LEU A 89 2.22 9.70 -16.18
C LEU A 89 1.57 9.58 -14.81
N HIS A 90 0.35 9.07 -14.77
CA HIS A 90 -0.39 8.84 -13.54
C HIS A 90 -0.32 7.36 -13.16
N ASN A 91 -0.02 7.10 -11.90
CA ASN A 91 0.00 5.76 -11.35
C ASN A 91 -1.31 5.48 -10.61
N SER A 92 -1.83 4.27 -10.73
CA SER A 92 -2.96 3.81 -9.93
C SER A 92 -2.71 2.40 -9.43
N PHE A 93 -3.45 2.01 -8.39
CA PHE A 93 -3.35 0.67 -7.84
C PHE A 93 -4.71 0.00 -7.75
N ARG A 94 -4.68 -1.32 -7.86
CA ARG A 94 -5.74 -2.22 -7.42
C ARG A 94 -5.13 -3.28 -6.53
N LEU A 95 -5.62 -3.36 -5.31
CA LEU A 95 -5.26 -4.35 -4.32
C LEU A 95 -6.42 -5.33 -4.18
N GLY A 96 -6.17 -6.62 -4.28
CA GLY A 96 -7.18 -7.63 -3.94
C GLY A 96 -6.60 -8.64 -2.97
N PHE A 97 -7.41 -9.11 -2.02
CA PHE A 97 -6.94 -10.02 -0.99
C PHE A 97 -8.08 -10.91 -0.47
N ARG A 98 -7.68 -11.97 0.22
CA ARG A 98 -8.60 -12.90 0.90
C ARG A 98 -8.19 -13.01 2.35
N TYR A 99 -9.16 -13.04 3.24
CA TYR A 99 -8.92 -13.32 4.64
C TYR A 99 -8.80 -14.84 4.87
N ARG A 100 -8.04 -15.23 5.90
CA ARG A 100 -7.94 -16.64 6.33
C ARG A 100 -9.22 -17.15 7.00
N HIS A 101 -9.98 -16.27 7.65
CA HIS A 101 -11.05 -16.63 8.59
C HIS A 101 -12.45 -16.22 8.10
N ARG A 102 -12.54 -15.58 6.93
CA ARG A 102 -13.81 -15.21 6.29
C ARG A 102 -13.71 -15.41 4.79
N SER A 103 -14.78 -15.91 4.19
CA SER A 103 -14.88 -16.10 2.75
C SER A 103 -15.17 -14.78 2.04
N GLY A 104 -14.79 -14.72 0.78
CA GLY A 104 -14.96 -13.55 -0.08
C GLY A 104 -13.64 -13.06 -0.65
N ASP A 105 -13.75 -12.38 -1.79
CA ASP A 105 -12.67 -11.61 -2.39
C ASP A 105 -12.92 -10.14 -2.06
N PHE A 106 -11.90 -9.52 -1.48
CA PHE A 106 -11.93 -8.13 -1.04
C PHE A 106 -10.96 -7.34 -1.87
N ASP A 107 -11.29 -6.09 -2.13
CA ASP A 107 -10.47 -5.23 -2.96
C ASP A 107 -10.44 -3.79 -2.45
N SER A 108 -9.43 -3.07 -2.92
CA SER A 108 -9.24 -1.66 -2.71
C SER A 108 -8.57 -1.09 -3.95
N SER A 109 -8.90 0.14 -4.32
CA SER A 109 -8.28 0.79 -5.47
C SER A 109 -8.23 2.30 -5.26
N GLY A 110 -7.33 2.95 -6.00
CA GLY A 110 -7.15 4.39 -5.94
C GLY A 110 -5.96 4.85 -6.77
N SER A 111 -5.58 6.09 -6.59
CA SER A 111 -4.44 6.71 -7.25
C SER A 111 -3.16 6.53 -6.43
N CYS A 112 -2.02 6.59 -7.09
CA CYS A 112 -0.73 6.70 -6.42
C CYS A 112 -0.13 8.07 -6.72
N ASN A 113 0.43 8.68 -5.69
CA ASN A 113 1.20 9.91 -5.82
C ASN A 113 2.54 9.63 -6.54
N HIS A 114 3.31 10.69 -6.76
CA HIS A 114 4.68 10.55 -7.23
C HIS A 114 5.52 9.74 -6.23
N ALA A 115 6.54 9.04 -6.73
CA ALA A 115 7.47 8.31 -5.88
C ALA A 115 8.05 9.23 -4.80
N VAL A 116 8.10 8.74 -3.56
CA VAL A 116 8.70 9.39 -2.40
C VAL A 116 9.90 8.59 -1.92
N PHE A 117 10.91 9.29 -1.41
CA PHE A 117 12.12 8.69 -0.84
C PHE A 117 12.08 8.83 0.66
N THR A 118 12.54 7.79 1.38
CA THR A 118 12.96 7.96 2.77
C THR A 118 14.14 8.95 2.81
N LYS A 119 14.21 9.80 3.84
CA LYS A 119 15.26 10.85 3.92
C LYS A 119 16.68 10.30 3.97
N ASP A 120 16.87 9.09 4.48
CA ASP A 120 18.14 8.37 4.44
C ASP A 120 18.50 7.84 3.03
N GLY A 121 17.60 7.99 2.06
CA GLY A 121 17.77 7.57 0.67
C GLY A 121 17.75 6.05 0.48
N THR A 122 17.40 5.27 1.51
CA THR A 122 17.52 3.82 1.47
C THR A 122 16.36 3.13 0.77
N GLU A 123 15.18 3.75 0.70
CA GLU A 123 14.00 3.19 0.06
C GLU A 123 13.21 4.25 -0.73
N THR A 124 12.84 3.90 -1.97
CA THR A 124 11.89 4.64 -2.80
C THR A 124 10.54 3.93 -2.79
N ARG A 125 9.45 4.67 -2.59
CA ARG A 125 8.10 4.13 -2.45
C ARG A 125 7.09 4.93 -3.27
N LEU A 126 6.11 4.25 -3.84
CA LEU A 126 4.85 4.87 -4.29
C LEU A 126 3.90 4.97 -3.09
N GLY A 127 3.38 6.16 -2.79
CA GLY A 127 2.28 6.34 -1.87
C GLY A 127 0.95 6.20 -2.60
N CYS A 128 0.23 5.12 -2.36
CA CYS A 128 -1.03 4.81 -3.02
C CYS A 128 -2.20 5.03 -2.07
N GLY A 129 -3.10 5.94 -2.42
CA GLY A 129 -4.18 6.40 -1.55
C GLY A 129 -5.56 6.10 -2.12
N VAL A 130 -6.52 5.93 -1.22
CA VAL A 130 -7.94 5.81 -1.55
C VAL A 130 -8.63 7.13 -1.20
N ASP A 131 -9.45 7.63 -2.13
CA ASP A 131 -10.15 8.90 -1.98
C ASP A 131 -11.05 8.96 -0.72
N CYS A 132 -11.36 10.18 -0.29
CA CYS A 132 -12.26 10.45 0.84
C CYS A 132 -11.83 9.76 2.15
N GLU A 133 -10.56 9.96 2.55
CA GLU A 133 -9.96 9.41 3.78
C GLU A 133 -10.03 7.87 3.86
N GLY A 134 -9.92 7.22 2.69
CA GLY A 134 -9.86 5.77 2.59
C GLY A 134 -8.55 5.17 3.09
N GLY A 135 -7.54 5.99 3.40
CA GLY A 135 -6.20 5.51 3.78
C GLY A 135 -5.39 5.11 2.55
N GLY A 136 -4.45 4.19 2.70
CA GLY A 136 -3.54 3.83 1.62
C GLY A 136 -2.48 2.81 1.97
N ILE A 137 -1.61 2.57 0.99
CA ILE A 137 -0.45 1.68 1.08
C ILE A 137 0.79 2.38 0.54
N GLY A 138 1.95 2.11 1.14
CA GLY A 138 3.25 2.40 0.54
C GLY A 138 3.73 1.19 -0.27
N VAL A 139 4.19 1.39 -1.50
CA VAL A 139 4.68 0.31 -2.38
C VAL A 139 6.13 0.58 -2.75
N ALA A 140 7.05 -0.22 -2.19
CA ALA A 140 8.46 -0.23 -2.59
C ALA A 140 8.76 -1.45 -3.48
N LEU A 141 9.94 -1.44 -4.12
CA LEU A 141 10.46 -2.61 -4.83
C LEU A 141 11.66 -3.19 -4.09
N SER A 142 11.79 -4.52 -4.09
CA SER A 142 13.03 -5.19 -3.70
C SER A 142 14.19 -4.72 -4.57
N LYS A 143 15.43 -4.84 -4.06
CA LYS A 143 16.64 -4.42 -4.79
C LYS A 143 16.83 -5.13 -6.13
N ASP A 144 16.27 -6.32 -6.29
CA ASP A 144 16.32 -7.14 -7.50
C ASP A 144 15.06 -7.01 -8.39
N ASP A 145 14.14 -6.10 -8.05
CA ASP A 145 12.90 -5.81 -8.80
C ASP A 145 11.90 -6.97 -8.94
N ARG A 146 12.17 -8.09 -8.25
CA ARG A 146 11.33 -9.31 -8.30
C ARG A 146 10.20 -9.33 -7.29
N SER A 147 10.19 -8.43 -6.31
CA SER A 147 9.11 -8.35 -5.33
C SER A 147 8.71 -6.90 -5.06
N ALA A 148 7.44 -6.67 -4.77
CA ALA A 148 6.94 -5.44 -4.19
C ALA A 148 6.83 -5.60 -2.67
N ILE A 149 7.18 -4.55 -1.92
CA ILE A 149 6.99 -4.45 -0.47
C ILE A 149 5.84 -3.48 -0.22
N VAL A 150 4.70 -4.02 0.18
CA VAL A 150 3.50 -3.25 0.53
C VAL A 150 3.52 -2.97 2.02
N ARG A 151 3.58 -1.70 2.39
CA ARG A 151 3.43 -1.21 3.76
C ARG A 151 2.01 -0.71 3.93
N LEU A 152 1.28 -1.32 4.86
CA LEU A 152 -0.09 -0.98 5.16
C LEU A 152 -0.15 -0.32 6.54
N ALA A 153 -0.90 0.76 6.65
CA ALA A 153 -1.39 1.27 7.95
C ALA A 153 -2.89 0.99 8.06
N ARG A 154 -3.66 1.53 7.11
CA ARG A 154 -5.09 1.29 6.94
C ARG A 154 -5.46 1.58 5.50
N VAL A 155 -6.30 0.73 4.90
CA VAL A 155 -6.87 1.00 3.58
C VAL A 155 -8.35 0.59 3.56
N ARG A 156 -9.20 1.39 2.92
CA ARG A 156 -10.62 1.10 2.74
C ARG A 156 -10.79 -0.09 1.81
N VAL A 157 -11.71 -0.97 2.15
CA VAL A 157 -11.93 -2.22 1.41
C VAL A 157 -13.40 -2.39 1.07
N TRP A 158 -13.63 -3.00 -0.07
CA TRP A 158 -14.94 -3.41 -0.55
C TRP A 158 -14.93 -4.92 -0.78
N GLN A 159 -16.11 -5.51 -0.71
CA GLN A 159 -16.29 -6.87 -1.23
C GLN A 159 -16.62 -6.75 -2.71
N ASN A 160 -15.89 -7.45 -3.56
CA ASN A 160 -15.92 -7.30 -5.03
C ASN A 160 -17.34 -7.40 -5.65
N ASN A 161 -18.28 -8.06 -4.96
CA ASN A 161 -19.68 -8.25 -5.39
C ASN A 161 -20.72 -7.47 -4.58
N LYS A 162 -20.31 -6.70 -3.57
CA LYS A 162 -21.19 -5.96 -2.64
C LYS A 162 -20.51 -4.67 -2.13
N PRO A 163 -20.42 -3.61 -2.97
CA PRO A 163 -19.77 -2.37 -2.57
C PRO A 163 -20.53 -1.58 -1.48
N ASP A 164 -21.83 -1.85 -1.28
CA ASP A 164 -22.70 -1.11 -0.37
C ASP A 164 -22.92 -1.79 1.01
N ASP A 165 -22.25 -2.91 1.29
CA ASP A 165 -22.45 -3.67 2.53
C ASP A 165 -21.46 -3.20 3.63
N ASP A 166 -21.96 -2.83 4.81
CA ASP A 166 -21.23 -2.18 5.92
C ASP A 166 -20.18 -3.06 6.65
N ALA A 167 -19.84 -4.23 6.09
CA ALA A 167 -18.96 -5.22 6.72
C ALA A 167 -17.47 -4.88 6.57
N GLU A 168 -16.88 -4.31 7.63
CA GLU A 168 -15.46 -3.91 7.75
C GLU A 168 -15.01 -2.95 6.64
N ARG A 169 -15.14 -1.65 6.90
CA ARG A 169 -14.77 -0.60 5.95
C ARG A 169 -13.27 -0.51 5.67
N SER A 170 -12.40 -1.25 6.37
CA SER A 170 -10.95 -1.10 6.17
C SER A 170 -10.14 -2.33 6.58
N LEU A 171 -9.13 -2.67 5.79
CA LEU A 171 -8.03 -3.54 6.21
C LEU A 171 -7.02 -2.67 7.00
N VAL A 172 -6.87 -2.99 8.27
CA VAL A 172 -5.94 -2.29 9.19
C VAL A 172 -4.72 -3.17 9.48
N ALA A 173 -3.55 -2.55 9.52
CA ALA A 173 -2.29 -3.18 9.90
C ALA A 173 -2.40 -3.86 11.26
N GLY A 174 -1.99 -5.13 11.30
CA GLY A 174 -1.80 -5.88 12.53
C GLY A 174 -0.33 -6.25 12.71
N ALA A 175 -0.02 -6.96 13.79
CA ALA A 175 1.34 -7.43 14.07
C ALA A 175 1.94 -8.25 12.90
N ASP A 176 1.12 -9.02 12.19
CA ASP A 176 1.52 -9.84 11.05
C ASP A 176 0.95 -9.33 9.70
N ASP A 177 0.26 -8.18 9.67
CA ASP A 177 -0.41 -7.63 8.47
C ASP A 177 0.00 -6.17 8.17
N GLY A 178 1.14 -5.70 8.69
CA GLY A 178 1.65 -4.36 8.42
C GLY A 178 2.54 -4.26 7.19
N ILE A 179 3.20 -5.36 6.81
CA ILE A 179 4.14 -5.41 5.69
C ILE A 179 3.94 -6.71 4.92
N PHE A 180 3.73 -6.61 3.61
CA PHE A 180 3.58 -7.75 2.72
C PHE A 180 4.66 -7.72 1.65
N ARG A 181 5.36 -8.84 1.48
CA ARG A 181 6.18 -9.08 0.30
C ARG A 181 5.35 -9.83 -0.73
N LEU A 182 5.18 -9.22 -1.90
CA LEU A 182 4.46 -9.79 -3.04
C LEU A 182 5.47 -10.08 -4.16
N ASP A 183 5.40 -11.26 -4.76
CA ASP A 183 6.31 -11.66 -5.82
C ASP A 183 5.76 -11.21 -7.17
N ARG A 184 6.62 -10.62 -8.00
CA ARG A 184 6.26 -10.19 -9.36
C ARG A 184 5.85 -11.40 -10.17
N THR A 185 4.76 -11.27 -10.91
CA THR A 185 4.22 -12.33 -11.75
C THR A 185 3.64 -11.74 -13.03
N ASP A 186 3.18 -12.61 -13.92
CA ASP A 186 2.46 -12.25 -15.13
C ASP A 186 1.19 -11.44 -14.83
N THR A 187 0.85 -10.51 -15.72
CA THR A 187 -0.30 -9.61 -15.53
C THR A 187 -1.64 -10.32 -15.51
N SER A 188 -1.75 -11.50 -16.13
CA SER A 188 -2.97 -12.33 -16.09
C SER A 188 -3.35 -12.79 -14.69
N GLU A 189 -2.39 -12.94 -13.77
CA GLU A 189 -2.68 -13.29 -12.37
C GLU A 189 -3.48 -12.20 -11.65
N CYS A 190 -3.36 -10.94 -12.08
CA CYS A 190 -4.09 -9.80 -11.54
C CYS A 190 -5.38 -9.49 -12.32
N ALA A 191 -5.72 -10.25 -13.37
CA ALA A 191 -6.90 -10.01 -14.20
C ALA A 191 -8.21 -9.95 -13.39
N SER A 192 -8.30 -10.70 -12.28
CA SER A 192 -9.46 -10.70 -11.38
C SER A 192 -9.70 -9.36 -10.65
N LEU A 193 -8.74 -8.43 -10.69
CA LEU A 193 -8.86 -7.10 -10.08
C LEU A 193 -9.45 -6.07 -11.05
N VAL A 194 -9.52 -6.41 -12.34
CA VAL A 194 -9.96 -5.48 -13.38
C VAL A 194 -11.39 -5.77 -13.78
N THR A 195 -12.23 -4.75 -13.60
CA THR A 195 -13.66 -4.78 -13.92
C THR A 195 -13.98 -4.24 -15.31
N ASP A 196 -13.14 -3.36 -15.87
CA ASP A 196 -13.32 -2.86 -17.23
C ASP A 196 -12.93 -3.92 -18.27
N ARG A 197 -13.81 -4.14 -19.25
CA ARG A 197 -13.63 -5.21 -20.26
C ARG A 197 -12.48 -4.95 -21.22
N LYS A 198 -12.19 -3.68 -21.56
CA LYS A 198 -11.11 -3.33 -22.49
C LYS A 198 -9.76 -3.46 -21.78
N GLU A 199 -9.67 -2.99 -20.54
CA GLU A 199 -8.51 -3.15 -19.67
C GLU A 199 -8.20 -4.63 -19.41
N LEU A 200 -9.24 -5.43 -19.14
CA LEU A 200 -9.11 -6.88 -18.94
C LEU A 200 -8.56 -7.61 -20.17
N ALA A 201 -9.02 -7.22 -21.38
CA ALA A 201 -8.49 -7.77 -22.62
C ALA A 201 -6.99 -7.44 -22.76
N ALA A 202 -6.59 -6.18 -22.49
CA ALA A 202 -5.20 -5.77 -22.57
C ALA A 202 -4.29 -6.55 -21.59
N LEU A 203 -4.77 -6.89 -20.39
CA LEU A 203 -4.00 -7.68 -19.42
C LEU A 203 -3.83 -9.15 -19.80
N ARG A 204 -4.74 -9.71 -20.61
CA ARG A 204 -4.70 -11.12 -21.05
C ARG A 204 -3.83 -11.36 -22.27
N HIS A 205 -3.46 -10.29 -22.98
CA HIS A 205 -2.65 -10.34 -24.19
C HIS A 205 -1.19 -9.92 -23.97
N LYS A 206 -0.83 -9.58 -22.73
CA LYS A 206 0.55 -9.35 -22.29
C LYS A 206 1.05 -10.58 -21.56
#